data_AF-D0URV4-F1
#
_entry.id   AF-D0URV4-F1
#
_cell.length_a   1.000
_cell.length_b   1.000
_cell.length_c   1.000
_cell.angle_alpha   90.00
_cell.angle_beta   90.00
_cell.angle_gamma   90.00
#
_symmetry.space_group_name_H-M   'P 1'
#
loop_
_entity.id
_entity.type
_entity.pdbx_description
1 polymer ?
#
loop_
_entity_poly.entity_id
_entity_poly.type
_entity_poly.pdbx_seq_one_letter_code
_entity_poly.pdbx_strand_id
1 'polypeptide(L)'
;GGDYTTTVEAFISASGRAIQGATSHHLGQNFSKMFEIVFEDPETQEKKFVFQNSWGITTRTIGVMVMVHADNQGLVLPPHVACIQVVIVPCGITASMKEEDRSALVAACKKFEADLVAAGVRVRGDYRDNYSPG
;
A
#
# COMPACT_ATOMS: atom_id res chain seq x y z
N GLY A 1 11.08 -21.48 -18.70
CA GLY A 1 11.13 -20.42 -19.72
C GLY A 1 12.33 -19.51 -19.51
N GLY A 2 12.55 -19.03 -18.28
CA GLY A 2 13.80 -18.35 -17.92
C GLY A 2 14.90 -19.32 -17.43
N ASP A 3 16.06 -18.74 -17.11
CA ASP A 3 17.24 -19.43 -16.57
C ASP A 3 17.06 -19.70 -15.06
N TYR A 4 16.80 -18.66 -14.27
CA TYR A 4 16.46 -18.81 -12.85
C TYR A 4 15.39 -17.82 -12.40
N THR A 5 14.82 -18.08 -11.23
CA THR A 5 13.79 -17.23 -10.60
C THR A 5 14.14 -16.98 -9.14
N THR A 6 14.02 -15.72 -8.74
CA THR A 6 14.10 -15.24 -7.37
C THR A 6 12.72 -14.81 -6.89
N THR A 7 12.50 -14.89 -5.58
CA THR A 7 11.19 -14.65 -4.97
C THR A 7 11.35 -14.00 -3.60
N VAL A 8 10.32 -13.28 -3.17
CA VAL A 8 10.14 -12.88 -1.77
C VAL A 8 8.96 -13.63 -1.19
N GLU A 9 9.18 -14.31 -0.07
CA GLU A 9 8.19 -15.15 0.60
C GLU A 9 7.70 -14.47 1.88
N ALA A 10 6.39 -14.53 2.12
CA ALA A 10 5.77 -14.06 3.35
C ALA A 10 5.10 -15.23 4.08
N PHE A 11 4.99 -15.14 5.40
CA PHE A 11 4.34 -16.15 6.23
C PHE A 11 3.03 -15.61 6.83
N ILE A 12 1.97 -16.41 6.75
CA ILE A 12 0.65 -16.09 7.27
C ILE A 12 0.35 -16.94 8.50
N SER A 13 0.60 -16.37 9.69
CA SER A 13 0.51 -17.05 10.98
C SER A 13 -0.84 -17.71 11.25
N ALA A 14 -1.95 -17.02 10.96
CA ALA A 14 -3.30 -17.53 11.19
C ALA A 14 -3.61 -18.82 10.41
N SER A 15 -2.95 -19.03 9.26
CA SER A 15 -3.14 -20.20 8.42
C SER A 15 -2.01 -21.23 8.54
N GLY A 16 -0.89 -20.88 9.16
CA GLY A 16 0.33 -21.68 9.15
C GLY A 16 0.95 -21.90 7.76
N ARG A 17 0.67 -21.02 6.78
CA ARG A 17 1.11 -21.18 5.38
C ARG A 17 1.97 -20.00 4.91
N ALA A 18 2.92 -20.31 4.04
CA ALA A 18 3.69 -19.31 3.29
C ALA A 18 2.95 -18.88 2.01
N ILE A 19 3.32 -17.71 1.51
CA ILE A 19 2.81 -17.14 0.26
C ILE A 19 3.90 -16.36 -0.46
N GLN A 20 4.04 -16.63 -1.76
CA GLN A 20 4.91 -15.87 -2.65
C GLN A 20 4.34 -14.46 -2.85
N GLY A 21 5.13 -13.45 -2.50
CA GLY A 21 4.75 -12.03 -2.54
C GLY A 21 5.06 -11.34 -3.87
N ALA A 22 6.21 -11.63 -4.49
CA ALA A 22 6.62 -11.12 -5.79
C ALA A 22 7.68 -12.03 -6.43
N THR A 23 7.84 -11.94 -7.74
CA THR A 23 8.84 -12.72 -8.50
C THR A 23 9.76 -11.82 -9.31
N SER A 24 11.00 -12.26 -9.46
CA SER A 24 11.95 -11.70 -10.43
C SER A 24 12.71 -12.83 -11.13
N HIS A 25 12.63 -12.84 -12.45
CA HIS A 25 13.14 -13.89 -13.32
C HIS A 25 14.36 -13.38 -14.08
N HIS A 26 15.45 -14.12 -14.03
CA HIS A 26 16.47 -14.03 -15.06
C HIS A 26 16.07 -14.95 -16.21
N LEU A 27 15.83 -14.37 -17.38
CA LEU A 27 15.36 -15.12 -18.55
C LEU A 27 16.51 -15.64 -19.42
N GLY A 28 17.75 -15.23 -19.10
CA GLY A 28 18.91 -15.50 -19.92
C GLY A 28 18.69 -14.96 -21.33
N GLN A 29 19.02 -15.77 -22.33
CA GLN A 29 18.78 -15.49 -23.74
C GLN A 29 17.65 -16.36 -24.34
N ASN A 30 16.85 -17.03 -23.50
CA ASN A 30 15.85 -17.98 -24.00
C ASN A 30 14.80 -17.30 -24.89
N PHE A 31 14.28 -16.16 -24.42
CA PHE A 31 13.26 -15.39 -25.14
C PHE A 31 13.85 -14.59 -26.30
N SER A 32 15.05 -14.01 -26.13
CA SER A 32 15.70 -13.27 -27.21
C SER A 32 16.02 -14.16 -28.40
N LYS A 33 16.36 -15.44 -28.18
CA LYS A 33 16.50 -16.44 -29.24
C LYS A 33 15.18 -16.77 -29.91
N MET A 34 14.11 -16.93 -29.12
CA MET A 34 12.78 -17.26 -29.63
C MET A 34 12.15 -16.14 -30.47
N PHE A 35 12.44 -14.87 -30.15
CA PHE A 35 11.87 -13.69 -30.80
C PHE A 35 12.89 -12.93 -31.66
N GLU A 36 14.05 -13.51 -31.95
CA GLU A 36 15.14 -12.91 -32.74
C GLU A 36 15.56 -11.50 -32.30
N ILE A 37 15.62 -11.27 -30.98
CA ILE A 37 16.06 -10.01 -30.39
C ILE A 37 17.58 -9.99 -30.31
N VAL A 38 18.21 -9.37 -31.30
CA VAL A 38 19.68 -9.35 -31.49
C VAL A 38 20.21 -7.94 -31.68
N PHE A 39 21.49 -7.74 -31.35
CA PHE A 39 22.27 -6.56 -31.70
C PHE A 39 23.62 -6.98 -32.28
N GLU A 40 24.30 -6.07 -32.97
CA GLU A 40 25.67 -6.27 -33.46
C GLU A 40 26.66 -5.75 -32.42
N ASP A 41 27.60 -6.59 -32.00
CA ASP A 41 28.60 -6.22 -31.01
C ASP A 41 29.55 -5.15 -31.58
N PRO A 42 29.74 -4.00 -30.92
CA PRO A 42 30.54 -2.91 -31.48
C PRO A 42 32.03 -3.28 -31.61
N GLU A 43 32.54 -4.22 -30.81
CA GLU A 43 33.95 -4.64 -30.84
C GLU A 43 34.17 -5.80 -31.79
N THR A 44 33.31 -6.83 -31.73
CA THR A 44 33.48 -8.06 -32.52
C THR A 44 32.71 -8.07 -33.83
N GLN A 45 31.76 -7.15 -34.03
CA GLN A 45 30.82 -7.10 -35.16
C GLN A 45 29.98 -8.40 -35.30
N GLU A 46 29.86 -9.18 -34.23
CA GLU A 46 29.07 -10.42 -34.20
C GLU A 46 27.64 -10.15 -33.74
N LYS A 47 26.67 -10.90 -34.28
CA LYS A 47 25.30 -10.87 -33.76
C LYS A 47 25.23 -11.53 -32.37
N LYS A 48 24.84 -10.75 -31.37
CA LYS A 48 24.64 -11.22 -29.99
C LYS A 48 23.16 -11.12 -29.59
N PHE A 49 22.68 -12.15 -28.89
CA PHE A 49 21.36 -12.15 -28.27
C PHE A 49 21.39 -11.39 -26.95
N VAL A 50 20.35 -10.58 -26.68
CA VAL A 50 20.27 -9.82 -25.43
C VAL A 50 19.94 -10.73 -24.24
N PHE A 51 20.51 -10.44 -23.08
CA PHE A 51 20.05 -11.03 -21.82
C PHE A 51 18.81 -10.30 -21.32
N GLN A 52 17.78 -11.03 -20.92
CA GLN A 52 16.50 -10.48 -20.49
C GLN A 52 16.18 -10.85 -19.05
N ASN A 53 15.44 -9.96 -18.38
CA ASN A 53 14.81 -10.20 -17.10
C ASN A 53 13.32 -9.83 -17.20
N SER A 54 12.49 -10.43 -16.36
CA SER A 54 11.12 -9.96 -16.11
C SER A 54 10.81 -10.07 -14.62
N TRP A 55 9.89 -9.25 -14.13
CA TRP A 55 9.54 -9.22 -12.71
C TRP A 55 8.10 -8.78 -12.54
N GLY A 56 7.46 -9.25 -11.47
CA GLY A 56 6.03 -9.06 -11.27
C GLY A 56 5.66 -8.98 -9.80
N ILE A 57 4.80 -8.01 -9.51
CA ILE A 57 4.10 -7.86 -8.23
C ILE A 57 2.64 -7.53 -8.54
N THR A 58 1.72 -8.00 -7.70
CA THR A 58 0.27 -7.85 -7.96
C THR A 58 -0.45 -7.30 -6.72
N THR A 59 -1.74 -7.03 -6.85
CA THR A 59 -2.63 -6.64 -5.75
C THR A 59 -2.76 -7.71 -4.65
N ARG A 60 -2.16 -8.90 -4.83
CA ARG A 60 -1.91 -9.88 -3.76
C ARG A 60 -1.29 -9.22 -2.52
N THR A 61 -0.47 -8.18 -2.70
CA THR A 61 0.12 -7.40 -1.60
C THR A 61 -0.92 -6.88 -0.61
N ILE A 62 -2.11 -6.47 -1.07
CA ILE A 62 -3.20 -6.01 -0.22
C ILE A 62 -3.73 -7.18 0.63
N GLY A 63 -3.94 -8.34 0.02
CA GLY A 63 -4.38 -9.54 0.75
C GLY A 63 -3.36 -10.00 1.79
N VAL A 64 -2.06 -9.98 1.45
CA VAL A 64 -0.98 -10.30 2.41
C VAL A 64 -0.97 -9.31 3.57
N MET A 65 -1.08 -8.00 3.29
CA MET A 65 -1.17 -6.97 4.33
C MET A 65 -2.34 -7.22 5.30
N VAL A 66 -3.53 -7.54 4.77
CA VAL A 66 -4.70 -7.88 5.60
C VAL A 66 -4.41 -9.10 6.47
N MET A 67 -3.94 -10.19 5.88
CA MET A 67 -3.73 -11.45 6.60
C MET A 67 -2.62 -11.38 7.66
N VAL A 68 -1.67 -10.45 7.51
CA VAL A 68 -0.54 -10.28 8.44
C VAL A 68 -0.86 -9.31 9.57
N HIS A 69 -1.56 -8.21 9.28
CA HIS A 69 -1.73 -7.12 10.25
C HIS A 69 -3.12 -7.04 10.89
N ALA A 70 -4.15 -7.61 10.28
CA ALA A 70 -5.50 -7.59 10.85
C ALA A 70 -5.55 -8.31 12.20
N ASP A 71 -6.47 -7.86 13.05
CA ASP A 71 -6.72 -8.42 14.37
C ASP A 71 -8.22 -8.71 14.58
N ASN A 72 -8.60 -9.01 15.81
CA ASN A 72 -9.99 -9.32 16.16
C ASN A 72 -10.92 -8.09 16.11
N GLN A 73 -10.39 -6.87 16.01
CA GLN A 73 -11.16 -5.64 15.81
C GLN A 73 -11.31 -5.29 14.31
N GLY A 74 -10.50 -5.90 13.44
CA GLY A 74 -10.63 -5.81 11.99
C GLY A 74 -9.34 -5.40 11.30
N LEU A 75 -9.46 -4.48 10.32
CA LEU A 75 -8.35 -4.09 9.47
C LEU A 75 -7.38 -3.14 10.20
N VAL A 76 -6.09 -3.48 10.18
CA VAL A 76 -5.01 -2.60 10.62
C VAL A 76 -4.19 -2.18 9.40
N LEU A 77 -4.30 -0.91 9.00
CA LEU A 77 -3.57 -0.36 7.86
C LEU A 77 -2.17 0.12 8.29
N PRO A 78 -1.08 -0.35 7.65
CA PRO A 78 0.24 0.21 7.90
C PRO A 78 0.28 1.71 7.56
N PRO A 79 0.83 2.59 8.43
CA PRO A 79 0.72 4.04 8.27
C PRO A 79 1.29 4.62 6.98
N HIS A 80 2.23 3.94 6.31
CA HIS A 80 2.79 4.41 5.02
C HIS A 80 1.85 4.23 3.83
N VAL A 81 0.88 3.31 3.91
CA VAL A 81 -0.06 3.01 2.82
C VAL A 81 -1.52 3.33 3.16
N ALA A 82 -1.82 3.68 4.42
CA ALA A 82 -3.14 4.12 4.83
C ALA A 82 -3.54 5.42 4.10
N CYS A 83 -4.64 5.45 3.34
CA CYS A 83 -5.10 6.67 2.66
C CYS A 83 -5.50 7.78 3.66
N ILE A 84 -5.99 7.37 4.83
CA ILE A 84 -6.25 8.21 5.99
C ILE A 84 -5.43 7.61 7.15
N GLN A 85 -4.48 8.38 7.67
CA GLN A 85 -3.65 7.99 8.81
C GLN A 85 -4.30 8.35 10.14
N VAL A 86 -5.01 9.48 10.17
CA VAL A 86 -5.71 9.99 11.37
C VAL A 86 -7.13 10.38 10.98
N VAL A 87 -8.11 9.90 11.75
CA VAL A 87 -9.50 10.36 11.68
C VAL A 87 -9.78 11.19 12.93
N ILE A 88 -10.30 12.40 12.76
CA ILE A 88 -10.72 13.27 13.87
C ILE A 88 -12.24 13.18 13.99
N VAL A 89 -12.72 12.74 15.15
CA VAL A 89 -14.16 12.63 15.46
C VAL A 89 -14.47 13.53 16.66
N PRO A 90 -15.38 14.52 16.55
CA PRO A 90 -15.80 15.33 17.68
C PRO A 90 -16.66 14.49 18.64
N CYS A 91 -16.34 14.53 19.92
CA CYS A 91 -17.03 13.77 20.97
C CYS A 91 -17.76 14.70 21.95
N GLY A 92 -18.76 14.17 22.66
CA GLY A 92 -19.45 14.89 23.73
C GLY A 92 -20.46 15.94 23.27
N ILE A 93 -20.86 15.93 21.99
CA ILE A 93 -21.96 16.77 21.49
C ILE A 93 -23.27 16.20 22.03
N THR A 94 -23.98 16.99 22.85
CA THR A 94 -25.30 16.64 23.41
C THR A 94 -26.38 17.53 22.83
N ALA A 95 -27.64 17.10 22.90
CA ALA A 95 -28.79 17.90 22.45
C ALA A 95 -28.98 19.21 23.26
N SER A 96 -28.40 19.29 24.46
CA SER A 96 -28.44 20.46 25.34
C SER A 96 -27.22 21.38 25.20
N MET A 97 -26.26 21.01 24.35
CA MET A 97 -25.06 21.82 24.10
C MET A 97 -25.46 23.11 23.38
N LYS A 98 -24.88 24.24 23.80
CA LYS A 98 -25.10 25.52 23.11
C LYS A 98 -24.46 25.48 21.73
N GLU A 99 -25.05 26.15 20.76
CA GLU A 99 -24.53 26.16 19.39
C GLU A 99 -23.16 26.83 19.29
N GLU A 100 -22.88 27.81 20.16
CA GLU A 100 -21.57 28.45 20.28
C GLU A 100 -20.49 27.45 20.72
N ASP A 101 -20.81 26.62 21.73
CA ASP A 101 -19.89 25.61 22.24
C ASP A 101 -19.67 24.51 21.20
N ARG A 102 -20.73 24.09 20.49
CA ARG A 102 -20.64 23.12 19.39
C ARG A 102 -19.75 23.67 18.25
N SER A 103 -19.96 24.92 17.86
CA SER A 103 -19.17 25.59 16.82
C SER A 103 -17.71 25.73 17.23
N ALA A 104 -17.43 26.05 18.49
CA ALA A 104 -16.07 26.14 19.03
C ALA A 104 -15.36 24.78 19.00
N LEU A 105 -16.04 23.69 19.37
CA LEU A 105 -15.50 22.32 19.30
C LEU A 105 -15.12 21.95 17.85
N VAL A 106 -16.04 22.15 16.91
CA VAL A 106 -15.79 21.83 15.49
C VAL A 106 -14.65 22.69 14.93
N ALA A 107 -14.59 23.98 15.30
CA ALA A 107 -13.49 24.86 14.91
C ALA A 107 -12.13 24.37 15.44
N ALA A 108 -12.07 23.90 16.69
CA ALA A 108 -10.87 23.33 17.27
C ALA A 108 -10.43 22.06 16.53
N CYS A 109 -11.36 21.15 16.19
CA CYS A 109 -11.06 19.97 15.38
C CYS A 109 -10.50 20.34 14.00
N LYS A 110 -11.10 21.30 13.30
CA LYS A 110 -10.63 21.78 11.98
C LYS A 110 -9.25 22.43 12.06
N LYS A 111 -8.97 23.17 13.14
CA LYS A 111 -7.62 23.72 13.38
C LYS A 111 -6.60 22.59 13.54
N PHE A 112 -6.92 21.59 14.37
CA PHE A 112 -6.03 20.44 14.58
C PHE A 112 -5.82 19.62 13.29
N GLU A 113 -6.87 19.44 12.49
CA GLU A 113 -6.79 18.85 11.15
C GLU A 113 -5.80 19.61 10.26
N ALA A 114 -5.89 20.94 10.21
CA ALA A 114 -4.99 21.79 9.43
C ALA A 114 -3.54 21.71 9.92
N ASP A 115 -3.31 21.69 11.24
CA ASP A 115 -1.98 21.58 11.84
C ASP A 115 -1.31 20.24 11.44
N LEU A 116 -2.06 19.13 11.47
CA LEU A 116 -1.54 17.82 11.08
C LEU A 116 -1.30 17.71 9.57
N VAL A 117 -2.19 18.28 8.74
CA VAL A 117 -1.99 18.35 7.30
C VAL A 117 -0.73 19.18 6.96
N ALA A 118 -0.51 20.30 7.64
CA ALA A 118 0.69 21.11 7.50
C ALA A 118 1.98 20.35 7.89
N ALA A 119 1.86 19.39 8.82
CA ALA A 119 2.94 18.47 9.19
C ALA A 119 3.11 17.28 8.21
N GLY A 120 2.31 17.19 7.15
CA GLY A 120 2.39 16.14 6.13
C GLY A 120 1.62 14.85 6.46
N VAL A 121 0.75 14.88 7.47
CA VAL A 121 -0.09 13.73 7.86
C VAL A 121 -1.36 13.70 7.01
N ARG A 122 -1.76 12.52 6.55
CA ARG A 122 -3.03 12.32 5.82
C ARG A 122 -4.18 12.21 6.82
N VAL A 123 -4.91 13.30 7.01
CA VAL A 123 -5.96 13.40 8.02
C VAL A 123 -7.33 13.58 7.37
N ARG A 124 -8.38 13.10 8.04
CA ARG A 124 -9.77 13.39 7.70
C ARG A 124 -10.57 13.71 8.96
N GLY A 125 -11.20 14.87 9.01
CA GLY A 125 -12.26 15.15 9.98
C GLY A 125 -13.57 14.48 9.59
N ASP A 126 -14.19 13.76 10.53
CA ASP A 126 -15.54 13.23 10.40
C ASP A 126 -16.52 14.08 11.22
N TYR A 127 -17.19 15.01 10.54
CA TYR A 127 -18.11 15.98 11.14
C TYR A 127 -19.59 15.65 10.84
N ARG A 128 -19.89 14.44 10.41
CA ARG A 128 -21.26 13.99 10.17
C ARG A 128 -22.01 13.95 11.50
N ASP A 129 -23.18 14.58 11.57
CA ASP A 129 -23.99 14.68 12.78
C ASP A 129 -25.17 13.70 12.81
N ASN A 130 -25.37 12.96 11.72
CA ASN A 130 -26.40 11.93 11.59
C ASN A 130 -25.98 10.55 12.15
N TYR A 131 -24.79 10.46 12.75
CA TYR A 131 -24.27 9.25 13.41
C TYR A 131 -23.72 9.60 14.80
N SER A 132 -23.83 8.67 15.75
CA SER A 132 -23.11 8.78 17.03
C SER A 132 -21.60 8.63 16.82
N PRO A 133 -20.76 9.19 17.71
CA PRO A 133 -19.31 9.03 17.63
C PRO A 133 -18.80 7.57 17.77
N GLY A 134 -19.59 6.70 18.41
CA GLY A 134 -19.29 5.27 18.60
C GLY A 134 -20.27 4.38 17.86
#